data_AF-A0A8X7BWC8-F1
#
_entry.id   AF-A0A8X7BWC8-F1
#
_cell.length_a   1.000
_cell.length_b   1.000
_cell.length_c   1.000
_cell.angle_alpha   90.00
_cell.angle_beta   90.00
_cell.angle_gamma   90.00
#
_symmetry.space_group_name_H-M   'P 1'
#
loop_
_entity.id
_entity.type
_entity.pdbx_description
1 polymer ?
#
loop_
_entity_poly.entity_id
_entity_poly.type
_entity_poly.pdbx_seq_one_letter_code
_entity_poly.pdbx_strand_id
1 'polypeptide(L)'
;MVAKMDNSVGNVFEALHDKNMLTNTIFVFASDNGGETNLNKNGYASNYPLRGKKFTIWEGGIRVPAFIWSPLLQLREPRISNQLMHVTDWLPTLYTAAGKRNFKY
;
A
#
# COMPACT_ATOMS: atom_id res chain seq x y z
N MET A 1 1.96 -12.71 12.68
CA MET A 1 2.40 -11.34 12.31
C MET A 1 1.34 -10.61 11.50
N VAL A 2 0.91 -11.13 10.34
CA VAL A 2 -0.07 -10.48 9.45
C VAL A 2 -1.35 -10.05 10.19
N ALA A 3 -2.00 -10.94 10.94
CA ALA A 3 -3.21 -10.58 11.70
C ALA A 3 -3.00 -9.45 12.73
N LYS A 4 -1.81 -9.36 13.35
CA LYS A 4 -1.50 -8.28 14.29
C LYS A 4 -1.25 -6.95 13.57
N MET A 5 -0.61 -7.00 12.41
CA MET A 5 -0.46 -5.81 11.55
C MET A 5 -1.83 -5.30 11.09
N ASP A 6 -2.71 -6.20 10.64
CA ASP A 6 -4.07 -5.87 10.21
C ASP A 6 -4.86 -5.19 11.35
N ASN A 7 -4.87 -5.80 12.55
CA ASN A 7 -5.48 -5.18 13.73
C ASN A 7 -4.88 -3.80 14.05
N SER A 8 -3.55 -3.63 13.92
CA SER A 8 -2.90 -2.34 14.16
C SER A 8 -3.32 -1.28 13.15
N VAL A 9 -3.49 -1.65 11.87
CA VAL A 9 -4.03 -0.75 10.84
C VAL A 9 -5.48 -0.35 11.20
N GLY A 10 -6.30 -1.34 11.60
CA GLY A 10 -7.65 -1.11 12.09
C GLY A 10 -7.70 -0.12 13.26
N ASN A 11 -6.87 -0.31 14.28
CA ASN A 11 -6.79 0.57 15.44
C ASN A 11 -6.44 2.02 15.06
N VAL A 12 -5.53 2.23 14.10
CA VAL A 12 -5.19 3.59 13.61
C VAL A 12 -6.37 4.20 12.86
N PHE A 13 -7.03 3.41 12.03
CA PHE A 13 -8.21 3.85 11.28
C PHE A 13 -9.37 4.25 12.22
N GLU A 14 -9.68 3.41 13.21
CA GLU A 14 -10.69 3.67 14.24
C GLU A 14 -10.35 4.91 15.08
N ALA A 15 -9.08 5.07 15.50
CA ALA A 15 -8.66 6.25 16.23
C ALA A 15 -8.86 7.56 15.43
N LEU A 16 -8.61 7.55 14.11
CA LEU A 16 -8.87 8.69 13.25
C LEU A 16 -10.38 8.89 13.00
N HIS A 17 -11.15 7.81 12.93
CA HIS A 17 -12.61 7.86 12.81
C HIS A 17 -13.23 8.56 14.02
N ASP A 18 -12.87 8.14 15.24
CA ASP A 18 -13.42 8.65 16.50
C ASP A 18 -13.08 10.12 16.76
N LYS A 19 -12.05 10.63 16.07
CA LYS A 19 -11.66 12.04 16.08
C LYS A 19 -12.21 12.85 14.90
N ASN A 20 -13.09 12.27 14.08
CA ASN A 20 -13.63 12.86 12.85
C ASN A 20 -12.56 13.31 11.83
N MET A 21 -11.35 12.73 11.91
CA MET A 21 -10.21 13.09 11.06
C MET A 21 -10.23 12.39 9.70
N LEU A 22 -11.00 11.30 9.57
CA LEU A 22 -11.09 10.54 8.33
C LEU A 22 -11.61 11.35 7.14
N THR A 23 -12.40 12.40 7.38
CA THR A 23 -12.99 13.27 6.34
C THR A 23 -11.94 13.95 5.45
N ASN A 24 -10.72 14.15 5.95
CA ASN A 24 -9.60 14.75 5.22
C ASN A 24 -8.31 13.91 5.39
N THR A 25 -8.44 12.59 5.37
CA THR A 25 -7.30 11.67 5.47
C THR A 25 -7.13 10.87 4.17
N ILE A 26 -5.88 10.67 3.76
CA ILE A 26 -5.51 9.71 2.73
C ILE A 26 -4.76 8.57 3.41
N PHE A 27 -5.31 7.35 3.32
CA PHE A 27 -4.64 6.13 3.73
C PHE A 27 -4.00 5.45 2.53
N VAL A 28 -2.70 5.19 2.61
CA VAL A 28 -1.97 4.35 1.67
C VAL A 28 -1.45 3.14 2.43
N PHE A 29 -1.71 1.95 1.89
CA PHE A 29 -1.09 0.72 2.32
C PHE A 29 -0.32 0.13 1.15
N ALA A 30 0.93 -0.27 1.37
CA ALA A 30 1.78 -0.94 0.40
C ALA A 30 2.86 -1.75 1.11
N SER A 31 3.38 -2.78 0.46
CA SER A 31 4.62 -3.47 0.88
C SER A 31 5.84 -2.86 0.17
N ASP A 32 7.03 -2.97 0.77
CA ASP A 32 8.30 -2.49 0.21
C ASP A 32 8.92 -3.44 -0.83
N ASN A 33 8.65 -4.73 -0.69
CA ASN A 33 9.01 -5.80 -1.62
C ASN A 33 8.07 -6.99 -1.48
N GLY A 34 8.22 -7.96 -2.39
CA GLY A 34 7.55 -9.26 -2.29
C GLY A 34 8.05 -10.07 -1.09
N GLY A 35 7.22 -11.01 -0.62
CA GLY A 35 7.49 -11.76 0.60
C GLY A 35 8.70 -12.69 0.49
N GLU A 36 9.37 -12.95 1.62
CA GLU A 36 10.36 -14.03 1.74
C GLU A 36 9.62 -15.35 1.97
N THR A 37 9.77 -16.29 1.03
CA THR A 37 9.10 -17.60 1.02
C THR A 37 10.02 -18.74 1.44
N ASN A 38 11.32 -18.46 1.65
CA ASN A 38 12.29 -19.45 2.08
C ASN A 38 12.19 -19.70 3.59
N LEU A 39 11.66 -20.87 3.95
CA LEU A 39 11.54 -21.32 5.35
C LEU A 39 12.86 -21.29 6.11
N ASN A 40 14.00 -21.59 5.47
CA ASN A 40 15.32 -21.55 6.10
C ASN A 40 15.80 -20.13 6.43
N LYS A 41 15.11 -19.10 5.92
CA LYS A 41 15.34 -17.68 6.23
C LYS A 41 14.20 -17.09 7.07
N ASN A 42 13.42 -17.92 7.77
CA ASN A 42 12.21 -17.52 8.49
C ASN A 42 11.15 -16.88 7.57
N GLY A 43 11.15 -17.26 6.29
CA GLY A 43 10.19 -16.80 5.30
C GLY A 43 8.94 -17.64 5.28
N TYR A 44 7.81 -17.08 5.74
CA TYR A 44 6.51 -17.74 5.75
C TYR A 44 5.48 -17.02 4.86
N ALA A 45 5.94 -16.13 3.97
CA ALA A 45 5.06 -15.40 3.07
C ALA A 45 4.59 -16.28 1.90
N SER A 46 3.53 -15.84 1.23
CA SER A 46 3.09 -16.40 -0.04
C SER A 46 3.09 -15.29 -1.10
N ASN A 47 3.74 -15.55 -2.22
CA ASN A 47 3.70 -14.68 -3.41
C ASN A 47 2.86 -15.30 -4.54
N TYR A 48 2.15 -16.42 -4.28
CA TYR A 48 1.35 -17.08 -5.31
C TYR A 48 0.32 -16.10 -5.92
N PRO A 49 0.10 -16.10 -7.25
CA PRO A 49 0.67 -17.00 -8.27
C PRO A 49 1.98 -16.52 -8.90
N LEU A 50 2.60 -15.48 -8.35
CA LEU A 50 3.74 -14.78 -8.94
C LEU A 50 5.05 -15.56 -8.74
N ARG A 51 5.89 -15.56 -9.78
CA ARG A 51 7.22 -16.17 -9.73
C ARG A 51 8.15 -15.34 -8.85
N GLY A 52 8.94 -15.98 -7.98
CA GLY A 52 10.00 -15.33 -7.23
C GLY A 52 9.59 -14.86 -5.83
N LYS A 53 10.50 -14.13 -5.20
CA LYS A 53 10.42 -13.70 -3.79
C LYS A 53 11.32 -12.49 -3.53
N LYS A 54 11.36 -12.01 -2.28
CA LYS A 54 12.35 -11.02 -1.83
C LYS A 54 13.75 -11.33 -2.37
N PHE A 55 14.46 -10.28 -2.82
CA PHE A 55 15.76 -10.34 -3.51
C PHE A 55 15.75 -10.93 -4.93
N THR A 56 14.60 -10.99 -5.60
CA THR A 56 14.52 -11.40 -7.01
C THR A 56 13.80 -10.34 -7.83
N ILE A 57 14.14 -10.24 -9.12
CA ILE A 57 13.52 -9.30 -10.07
C ILE A 57 12.25 -9.85 -10.73
N TRP A 58 11.80 -11.04 -10.33
CA TRP A 58 10.56 -11.62 -10.81
C TRP A 58 9.36 -10.98 -10.11
N GLU A 59 8.17 -11.07 -10.71
CA GLU A 59 6.92 -10.47 -10.19
C GLU A 59 6.71 -10.69 -8.69
N GLY A 60 6.95 -11.89 -8.16
CA GLY A 60 6.79 -12.20 -6.73
C GLY A 60 7.82 -11.54 -5.81
N GLY A 61 8.84 -10.89 -6.35
CA GLY A 61 9.81 -10.07 -5.61
C GLY A 61 9.53 -8.57 -5.66
N ILE A 62 8.81 -8.08 -6.68
CA ILE A 62 8.63 -6.64 -6.93
C ILE A 62 7.16 -6.18 -6.97
N ARG A 63 6.22 -7.06 -7.30
CA ARG A 63 4.79 -6.76 -7.32
C ARG A 63 4.19 -7.07 -5.95
N VAL A 64 3.58 -6.06 -5.36
CA VAL A 64 3.14 -6.05 -3.97
C VAL A 64 1.66 -5.70 -3.85
N PRO A 65 0.98 -6.10 -2.75
CA PRO A 65 -0.33 -5.55 -2.44
C PRO A 65 -0.19 -4.06 -2.16
N ALA A 66 -1.07 -3.26 -2.75
CA ALA A 66 -1.21 -1.85 -2.44
C ALA A 66 -2.68 -1.42 -2.57
N PHE A 67 -3.12 -0.51 -1.71
CA PHE A 67 -4.40 0.16 -1.84
C PHE A 67 -4.31 1.60 -1.34
N ILE A 68 -5.23 2.42 -1.83
CA ILE A 68 -5.46 3.78 -1.36
C ILE A 68 -6.91 3.92 -0.93
N TRP A 69 -7.14 4.56 0.20
CA TRP A 69 -8.46 4.88 0.71
C TRP A 69 -8.52 6.36 1.11
N SER A 70 -9.58 7.05 0.69
CA SER A 70 -9.90 8.39 1.18
C SER A 70 -11.31 8.77 0.73
N PRO A 71 -12.12 9.45 1.56
CA PRO A 71 -13.37 10.06 1.08
C PRO A 71 -13.13 11.14 0.03
N LEU A 72 -11.92 11.73 -0.04
CA LEU A 72 -11.55 12.75 -1.02
C LEU A 72 -11.44 12.23 -2.46
N LEU A 73 -11.32 10.91 -2.65
CA LEU A 73 -11.32 10.30 -3.98
C LEU A 73 -12.70 10.35 -4.64
N GLN A 74 -13.77 10.64 -3.87
CA GLN A 74 -15.15 10.79 -4.36
C GLN A 74 -15.61 9.61 -5.24
N LEU A 75 -15.14 8.40 -4.91
CA LEU A 75 -15.54 7.19 -5.62
C LEU A 75 -17.00 6.85 -5.25
N ARG A 76 -17.81 6.56 -6.27
CA ARG A 76 -19.18 6.07 -6.06
C ARG A 76 -19.21 4.63 -5.58
N GLU A 77 -18.23 3.84 -5.99
CA GLU A 77 -18.08 2.41 -5.72
C GLU A 77 -16.58 2.07 -5.59
N PRO A 78 -16.21 0.99 -4.87
CA PRO A 78 -14.84 0.49 -4.86
C PRO A 78 -14.33 0.22 -6.29
N ARG A 79 -13.07 0.60 -6.57
CA ARG A 79 -12.47 0.45 -7.89
C ARG A 79 -11.18 -0.35 -7.82
N ILE A 80 -10.98 -1.21 -8.82
CA ILE A 80 -9.67 -1.81 -9.12
C ILE A 80 -9.04 -1.02 -10.28
N SER A 81 -7.81 -0.57 -10.10
CA SER A 81 -7.00 -0.02 -11.19
C SER A 81 -6.00 -1.07 -11.66
N ASN A 82 -6.02 -1.38 -12.96
CA ASN A 82 -5.04 -2.26 -13.60
C ASN A 82 -3.88 -1.48 -14.26
N GLN A 83 -3.76 -0.18 -13.97
CA GLN A 83 -2.65 0.64 -14.46
C GLN A 83 -1.35 0.24 -13.76
N LEU A 84 -0.23 0.37 -14.48
CA LEU A 84 1.09 0.22 -13.88
C LEU A 84 1.38 1.38 -12.94
N MET A 85 1.97 1.05 -11.80
CA MET A 85 2.39 1.99 -10.76
C MET A 85 3.71 1.51 -10.16
N HIS A 86 4.60 2.45 -9.85
CA HIS A 86 5.84 2.19 -9.14
C HIS A 86 5.88 2.95 -7.80
N VAL A 87 6.68 2.49 -6.84
CA VAL A 87 6.78 3.10 -5.50
C VAL A 87 7.20 4.58 -5.55
N THR A 88 7.94 4.97 -6.59
CA THR A 88 8.37 6.37 -6.83
C THR A 88 7.21 7.29 -7.16
N ASP A 89 6.06 6.75 -7.59
CA ASP A 89 4.89 7.54 -7.97
C ASP A 89 4.15 8.08 -6.73
N TRP A 90 4.35 7.47 -5.56
CA TRP A 90 3.73 7.93 -4.31
C TRP A 90 4.12 9.37 -3.97
N LEU A 91 5.40 9.72 -4.12
CA LEU A 91 5.88 11.05 -3.74
C LEU A 91 5.23 12.18 -4.55
N PRO A 92 5.30 12.22 -5.89
CA PRO A 92 4.64 13.26 -6.67
C PRO A 92 3.10 13.20 -6.53
N THR A 93 2.52 12.01 -6.33
CA THR A 93 1.07 11.85 -6.10
C THR A 93 0.63 12.51 -4.80
N LEU A 94 1.25 12.16 -3.67
CA LEU A 94 0.92 12.68 -2.36
C LEU A 94 1.30 14.16 -2.22
N TYR A 95 2.38 14.59 -2.86
CA TYR A 95 2.75 16.01 -2.92
C TYR A 95 1.67 16.83 -3.63
N THR A 96 1.16 16.32 -4.76
CA THR A 96 0.05 16.96 -5.48
C THR A 96 -1.24 16.95 -4.66
N ALA A 97 -1.55 15.84 -3.98
CA ALA A 97 -2.71 15.73 -3.10
C ALA A 97 -2.68 16.70 -1.90
N ALA A 98 -1.49 17.03 -1.40
CA ALA A 98 -1.28 18.06 -0.38
C ALA A 98 -1.43 19.51 -0.91
N GLY A 99 -1.95 19.69 -2.14
CA GLY A 99 -2.22 21.01 -2.75
C GLY A 99 -0.99 21.71 -3.32
N LYS A 100 0.16 21.02 -3.43
CA LYS A 100 1.36 21.59 -4.03
C LYS A 100 1.39 21.31 -5.53
N ARG A 101 1.80 22.30 -6.33
CA ARG A 101 2.04 22.15 -7.78
C ARG A 101 3.55 22.20 -8.04
N ASN A 102 4.01 21.48 -9.07
CA ASN A 102 5.39 21.45 -9.55
C ASN A 102 6.39 20.77 -8.60
N PHE A 103 6.31 19.44 -8.48
CA PHE A 103 7.41 18.66 -7.90
C PHE A 103 8.63 18.78 -8.82
N LYS A 104 9.68 19.50 -8.39
CA LYS A 104 10.95 19.62 -9.11
C LYS A 104 11.96 18.68 -8.46
N TYR A 105 12.59 17.84 -9.28
CA TYR A 105 13.74 17.01 -8.88
C TYR A 105 14.98 17.86 -8.66
#